data_AF-A0AA38Z9D0-F1
#
_entry.id   AF-A0AA38Z9D0-F1
#
_cell.length_a   1.000
_cell.length_b   1.000
_cell.length_c   1.000
_cell.angle_alpha   90.00
_cell.angle_beta   90.00
_cell.angle_gamma   90.00
#
_symmetry.space_group_name_H-M   'P 1'
#
loop_
_entity.id
_entity.type
_entity.pdbx_description
1 polymer ?
#
loop_
_entity_poly.entity_id
_entity_poly.type
_entity_poly.pdbx_seq_one_letter_code
_entity_poly.pdbx_strand_id
1 'polypeptide(L)'
;MLAPSDQLDGISGAALQMQRELQWFKEVESIVPPIYKDAKNLDRKKPSEVFSQQHANLVKEGEKWMKEIATSSSFVAALIVTIMFAAAFTIPGGNNDKGAPIFLDDPLFMVFIISDSISLFSATTSVLMFLGILTSQYAENKFLTRLPTKLILGLSALFISIAAMMIAFCAALAILLNKSSTKVVMIPIILLACVPVTLFALLQFPLLVNIFISTYGPGIFDRNIQRWY
;
A
#
# COMPACT_ATOMS: atom_id res chain seq x y z
N MET A 1 -11.41 -18.33 23.50
CA MET A 1 -11.27 -17.05 24.21
C MET A 1 -10.29 -16.24 23.38
N LEU A 2 -10.73 -15.14 22.76
CA LEU A 2 -9.89 -14.33 21.86
C LEU A 2 -8.73 -13.72 22.64
N ALA A 3 -7.54 -13.62 22.05
CA ALA A 3 -6.44 -12.88 22.67
C ALA A 3 -6.83 -11.39 22.84
N PRO A 4 -6.32 -10.69 23.88
CA PRO A 4 -6.55 -9.26 24.02
C PRO A 4 -6.10 -8.52 22.77
N SER A 5 -6.91 -7.59 22.28
CA SER A 5 -6.53 -6.74 21.14
C SER A 5 -5.37 -5.84 21.57
N ASP A 6 -4.20 -5.98 20.94
CA ASP A 6 -3.13 -4.98 21.06
C ASP A 6 -3.69 -3.64 20.59
N GLN A 7 -3.57 -2.56 21.38
CA GLN A 7 -4.17 -1.24 21.13
C GLN A 7 -3.56 -0.51 19.90
N LEU A 8 -3.82 -1.03 18.71
CA LEU A 8 -3.71 -0.33 17.44
C LEU A 8 -5.14 -0.07 16.96
N ASP A 9 -5.52 1.20 16.81
CA ASP A 9 -6.82 1.73 16.36
C ASP A 9 -7.77 0.64 15.88
N GLY A 10 -8.80 0.34 16.70
CA GLY A 10 -9.47 -0.97 16.76
C GLY A 10 -9.88 -1.63 15.44
N ILE A 11 -10.07 -0.86 14.36
CA ILE A 11 -10.41 -1.39 13.03
C ILE A 11 -9.16 -1.92 12.27
N SER A 12 -8.02 -1.23 12.33
CA SER A 12 -6.74 -1.78 11.83
C SER A 12 -6.25 -2.93 12.70
N GLY A 13 -6.49 -2.84 14.01
CA GLY A 13 -6.22 -3.90 14.97
C GLY A 13 -6.94 -5.18 14.61
N ALA A 14 -8.22 -5.13 14.22
CA ALA A 14 -9.00 -6.31 13.85
C ALA A 14 -8.40 -7.07 12.64
N ALA A 15 -7.94 -6.37 11.60
CA ALA A 15 -7.31 -7.01 10.44
C ALA A 15 -6.00 -7.72 10.81
N LEU A 16 -5.13 -7.04 11.58
CA LEU A 16 -3.85 -7.57 12.03
C LEU A 16 -4.03 -8.71 13.05
N GLN A 17 -5.00 -8.58 13.95
CA GLN A 17 -5.38 -9.61 14.91
C GLN A 17 -5.89 -10.86 14.19
N MET A 18 -6.80 -10.70 13.23
CA MET A 18 -7.30 -11.82 12.42
C MET A 18 -6.16 -12.54 11.69
N GLN A 19 -5.22 -11.79 11.14
CA GLN A 19 -4.05 -12.36 10.47
C GLN A 19 -3.18 -13.18 11.42
N ARG A 20 -2.94 -12.68 12.65
CA ARG A 20 -2.17 -13.37 13.70
C ARG A 20 -2.89 -14.64 14.20
N GLU A 21 -4.19 -14.56 14.48
CA GLU A 21 -5.00 -15.71 14.94
C GLU A 21 -5.02 -16.82 13.88
N LEU A 22 -5.09 -16.45 12.60
CA LEU A 22 -5.11 -17.42 11.50
C LEU A 22 -3.73 -18.03 11.24
N GLN A 23 -2.63 -17.30 11.44
CA GLN A 23 -1.28 -17.85 11.47
C GLN A 23 -1.11 -18.86 12.61
N TRP A 24 -1.55 -18.50 13.82
CA TRP A 24 -1.54 -19.39 14.96
C TRP A 24 -2.32 -20.69 14.68
N PHE A 25 -3.51 -20.57 14.10
CA PHE A 25 -4.32 -21.73 13.73
C PHE A 25 -3.59 -22.65 12.73
N LYS A 26 -2.95 -22.08 11.71
CA LYS A 26 -2.17 -22.83 10.71
C LYS A 26 -0.94 -23.52 11.32
N GLU A 27 -0.26 -22.84 12.24
CA GLU A 27 0.87 -23.40 12.96
C GLU A 27 0.43 -24.59 13.84
N VAL A 28 -0.64 -24.45 14.62
CA VAL A 28 -1.20 -25.53 15.42
C VAL A 28 -1.66 -26.69 14.53
N GLU A 29 -2.34 -26.40 13.43
CA GLU A 29 -2.74 -27.39 12.42
C GLU A 29 -1.54 -28.13 11.81
N SER A 30 -0.35 -27.52 11.75
CA SER A 30 0.87 -28.17 11.27
C SER A 30 1.49 -29.14 12.29
N ILE A 31 1.31 -28.87 13.59
CA ILE A 31 1.86 -29.66 14.69
C ILE A 31 1.00 -30.88 14.98
N VAL A 32 -0.32 -30.72 14.89
CA VAL A 32 -1.30 -31.70 15.30
C VAL A 32 -1.38 -32.86 14.29
N PRO A 33 -1.46 -34.14 14.73
CA PRO A 33 -1.62 -35.27 13.83
C PRO A 33 -2.83 -35.12 12.88
N PRO A 34 -2.74 -35.59 11.61
CA PRO A 34 -3.79 -35.38 10.60
C PRO A 34 -5.19 -35.81 11.04
N ILE A 35 -5.29 -36.85 11.86
CA ILE A 35 -6.57 -37.38 12.39
C ILE A 35 -7.37 -36.30 13.13
N TYR A 36 -6.70 -35.38 13.82
CA TYR A 36 -7.38 -34.34 14.60
C TYR A 36 -7.79 -33.12 13.78
N LYS A 37 -7.31 -32.97 12.53
CA LYS A 37 -7.72 -31.86 11.64
C LYS A 37 -9.19 -31.97 11.23
N ASP A 38 -9.66 -33.20 11.08
CA ASP A 38 -11.03 -33.53 10.71
C ASP A 38 -11.87 -34.06 11.88
N ALA A 39 -11.26 -34.24 13.05
CA ALA A 39 -11.94 -34.71 14.25
C ALA A 39 -13.02 -33.70 14.68
N LYS A 40 -14.22 -34.22 14.91
CA LYS A 40 -15.36 -33.39 15.31
C LYS A 40 -15.45 -33.30 16.82
N ASN A 41 -15.77 -32.12 17.33
CA ASN A 41 -16.12 -31.93 18.75
C ASN A 41 -17.52 -32.52 19.07
N LEU A 42 -17.96 -32.38 20.32
CA LEU A 42 -19.30 -32.84 20.77
C LEU A 42 -20.45 -32.22 19.96
N ASP A 43 -20.25 -31.01 19.41
CA ASP A 43 -21.21 -30.30 18.56
C ASP A 43 -21.12 -30.69 17.08
N ARG A 44 -20.36 -31.76 16.75
CA ARG A 44 -20.10 -32.25 15.39
C ARG A 44 -19.36 -31.26 14.47
N LYS A 45 -18.61 -30.30 15.03
CA LYS A 45 -17.83 -29.30 14.28
C LYS A 45 -16.34 -29.65 14.24
N LYS A 46 -15.71 -29.42 13.08
CA LYS A 46 -14.25 -29.50 12.89
C LYS A 46 -13.55 -28.28 13.52
N PRO A 47 -12.24 -28.37 13.84
CA PRO A 47 -11.46 -27.23 14.32
C PRO A 47 -11.54 -26.00 13.41
N SER A 48 -11.51 -26.19 12.09
CA SER A 48 -11.64 -25.08 11.12
C SER A 48 -13.00 -24.39 11.22
N GLU A 49 -14.09 -25.14 11.39
CA GLU A 49 -15.44 -24.60 11.50
C GLU A 49 -15.63 -23.81 12.80
N VAL A 50 -15.04 -24.30 13.90
CA VAL A 50 -15.05 -23.60 15.19
C VAL A 50 -14.24 -22.31 15.10
N PHE A 51 -13.06 -22.36 14.48
CA PHE A 51 -12.22 -21.19 14.26
C PHE A 51 -12.98 -20.12 13.46
N SER A 52 -13.56 -20.51 12.32
CA SER A 52 -14.33 -19.59 11.47
C SER A 52 -15.50 -18.95 12.20
N GLN A 53 -16.24 -19.73 13.00
CA GLN A 53 -17.38 -19.20 13.75
C GLN A 53 -16.95 -18.21 14.84
N GLN A 54 -15.84 -18.48 15.54
CA GLN A 54 -15.35 -17.60 16.60
C GLN A 54 -14.74 -16.29 16.06
N HIS A 55 -14.22 -16.30 14.84
CA HIS A 55 -13.53 -15.15 14.25
C HIS A 55 -14.33 -14.43 13.16
N ALA A 56 -15.58 -14.83 12.89
CA ALA A 56 -16.41 -14.26 11.83
C ALA A 56 -16.58 -12.73 11.91
N ASN A 57 -16.69 -12.17 13.13
CA ASN A 57 -16.79 -10.72 13.30
C ASN A 57 -15.45 -10.01 13.02
N LEU A 58 -14.33 -10.57 13.47
CA LEU A 58 -12.98 -10.05 13.19
C LEU A 58 -12.67 -10.05 11.69
N VAL A 59 -13.09 -11.09 10.96
CA VAL A 59 -12.96 -11.14 9.49
C VAL A 59 -13.74 -10.02 8.84
N LYS A 60 -14.99 -9.78 9.26
CA LYS A 60 -15.83 -8.71 8.70
C LYS A 60 -15.25 -7.32 8.96
N GLU A 61 -14.74 -7.08 10.17
CA GLU A 61 -14.12 -5.81 10.53
C GLU A 61 -12.81 -5.58 9.77
N GLY A 62 -11.96 -6.59 9.69
CA GLY A 62 -10.72 -6.52 8.91
C GLY A 62 -10.96 -6.37 7.41
N GLU A 63 -11.97 -7.04 6.86
CA GLU A 63 -12.42 -6.86 5.47
C GLU A 63 -12.87 -5.43 5.21
N LYS A 64 -13.73 -4.89 6.08
CA LYS A 64 -14.24 -3.53 5.96
C LYS A 64 -13.10 -2.52 5.97
N TRP A 65 -12.16 -2.65 6.91
CA TRP A 65 -10.99 -1.79 7.01
C TRP A 65 -10.15 -1.80 5.72
N MET A 66 -9.83 -3.00 5.19
CA MET A 66 -9.05 -3.10 3.94
C MET A 66 -9.77 -2.45 2.77
N LYS A 67 -11.10 -2.61 2.65
CA LYS A 67 -11.90 -1.97 1.60
C LYS A 67 -11.92 -0.45 1.74
N GLU A 68 -12.05 0.07 2.96
CA GLU A 68 -12.05 1.51 3.23
C GLU A 68 -10.70 2.16 2.87
N ILE A 69 -9.59 1.54 3.29
CA ILE A 69 -8.25 1.99 2.92
C ILE A 69 -8.01 1.87 1.41
N ALA A 70 -8.39 0.75 0.80
CA ALA A 70 -8.25 0.56 -0.64
C ALA A 70 -9.06 1.60 -1.43
N THR A 71 -10.28 1.93 -1.00
CA THR A 71 -11.14 2.92 -1.66
C THR A 71 -10.56 4.33 -1.55
N SER A 72 -10.22 4.75 -0.33
CA SER A 72 -9.65 6.08 -0.09
C SER A 72 -8.30 6.27 -0.80
N SER A 73 -7.44 5.25 -0.76
CA SER A 73 -6.13 5.28 -1.43
C SER A 73 -6.26 5.21 -2.95
N SER A 74 -7.23 4.46 -3.49
CA SER A 74 -7.53 4.45 -4.94
C SER A 74 -7.96 5.82 -5.44
N PHE A 75 -8.77 6.53 -4.66
CA PHE A 75 -9.19 7.88 -5.01
C PHE A 75 -7.99 8.82 -5.12
N VAL A 76 -7.09 8.81 -4.14
CA VAL A 76 -5.84 9.61 -4.17
C VAL A 76 -4.97 9.21 -5.36
N ALA A 77 -4.78 7.91 -5.60
CA ALA A 77 -3.98 7.41 -6.72
C ALA A 77 -4.56 7.83 -8.08
N ALA A 78 -5.88 7.77 -8.26
CA ALA A 78 -6.56 8.19 -9.49
C ALA A 78 -6.42 9.70 -9.75
N LEU A 79 -6.45 10.53 -8.69
CA LEU A 79 -6.15 11.95 -8.80
C LEU A 79 -4.71 12.17 -9.28
N ILE A 80 -3.74 11.45 -8.72
CA ILE A 80 -2.34 11.55 -9.17
C ILE A 80 -2.20 11.13 -10.64
N VAL A 81 -2.80 10.01 -11.06
CA VAL A 81 -2.81 9.60 -12.48
C VAL A 81 -3.31 10.73 -13.37
N THR A 82 -4.41 11.37 -12.99
CA THR A 82 -5.03 12.45 -13.77
C THR A 82 -4.13 13.68 -13.86
N ILE A 83 -3.56 14.10 -12.73
CA ILE A 83 -2.69 15.29 -12.64
C ILE A 83 -1.40 15.06 -13.43
N MET A 84 -0.74 13.92 -13.25
CA MET A 84 0.52 13.62 -13.94
C MET A 84 0.31 13.39 -15.42
N PHE A 85 -0.76 12.69 -15.82
CA PHE A 85 -1.10 12.56 -17.24
C PHE A 85 -1.31 13.92 -17.91
N ALA A 86 -2.00 14.85 -17.24
CA ALA A 86 -2.14 16.22 -17.75
C ALA A 86 -0.80 16.96 -17.78
N ALA A 87 0.06 16.80 -16.76
CA ALA A 87 1.38 17.43 -16.67
C ALA A 87 2.32 16.98 -17.80
N ALA A 88 2.28 15.70 -18.19
CA ALA A 88 3.05 15.16 -19.32
C ALA A 88 2.78 15.90 -20.65
N PHE A 89 1.55 16.38 -20.86
CA PHE A 89 1.17 17.11 -22.07
C PHE A 89 1.13 18.64 -21.89
N THR A 90 1.12 19.12 -20.64
CA THR A 90 1.20 20.55 -20.30
C THR A 90 2.61 20.91 -19.86
N ILE A 91 3.56 20.70 -20.78
CA ILE A 91 5.00 20.79 -20.52
C ILE A 91 5.38 22.15 -19.91
N PRO A 92 6.13 22.19 -18.79
CA PRO A 92 6.66 23.43 -18.24
C PRO A 92 7.52 24.14 -19.29
N GLY A 93 7.16 25.38 -19.59
CA GLY A 93 7.84 26.18 -20.60
C GLY A 93 7.25 26.14 -22.02
N GLY A 94 6.34 25.21 -22.30
CA GLY A 94 5.63 25.11 -23.58
C GLY A 94 6.43 24.49 -24.73
N ASN A 95 5.84 24.54 -25.92
CA ASN A 95 6.38 23.98 -27.16
C ASN A 95 6.82 25.09 -28.12
N ASN A 96 7.82 24.81 -28.94
CA ASN A 96 8.22 25.68 -30.04
C ASN A 96 7.22 25.59 -31.22
N ASP A 97 7.44 26.39 -32.26
CA ASP A 97 6.58 26.45 -33.46
C ASP A 97 6.49 25.11 -34.23
N LYS A 98 7.39 24.16 -33.95
CA LYS A 98 7.41 22.81 -34.51
C LYS A 98 6.75 21.78 -33.60
N GLY A 99 6.19 22.20 -32.47
CA GLY A 99 5.54 21.34 -31.47
C GLY A 99 6.52 20.62 -30.54
N ALA A 100 7.83 20.90 -30.61
CA ALA A 100 8.83 20.27 -29.75
C ALA A 100 8.99 21.04 -28.43
N PRO A 101 9.14 20.35 -27.27
CA PRO A 101 9.35 21.02 -26.00
C PRO A 101 10.55 21.97 -26.02
N ILE A 102 10.37 23.21 -25.55
CA ILE A 102 11.41 24.25 -25.62
C ILE A 102 12.63 23.89 -24.76
N PHE A 103 12.42 23.16 -23.67
CA PHE A 103 13.46 22.74 -22.72
C PHE A 103 13.95 21.30 -22.95
N LEU A 104 13.80 20.73 -24.15
CA LEU A 104 14.19 19.35 -24.47
C LEU A 104 15.61 18.98 -24.01
N ASP A 105 16.58 19.88 -24.17
CA ASP A 105 17.98 19.67 -23.81
C ASP A 105 18.31 20.08 -22.36
N ASP A 106 17.33 20.57 -21.59
CA ASP A 106 17.53 20.98 -20.21
C ASP A 106 17.52 19.73 -19.29
N PRO A 107 18.57 19.51 -18.46
CA PRO A 107 18.58 18.39 -17.52
C PRO A 107 17.38 18.40 -16.56
N LEU A 108 16.84 19.56 -16.19
CA LEU A 108 15.65 19.66 -15.34
C LEU A 108 14.40 19.14 -16.05
N PHE A 109 14.30 19.34 -17.36
CA PHE A 109 13.18 18.81 -18.15
C PHE A 109 13.23 17.28 -18.23
N MET A 110 14.43 16.71 -18.36
CA MET A 110 14.62 15.26 -18.29
C MET A 110 14.22 14.69 -16.91
N VAL A 111 14.59 15.37 -15.82
CA VAL A 111 14.16 14.98 -14.46
C VAL A 111 12.64 15.06 -14.34
N PHE A 112 12.01 16.11 -14.88
CA PHE A 112 10.56 16.27 -14.89
C PHE A 112 9.87 15.10 -15.59
N ILE A 113 10.21 14.81 -16.85
CA ILE A 113 9.49 13.80 -17.64
C ILE A 113 9.68 12.37 -17.12
N ILE A 114 10.88 12.06 -16.61
CA ILE A 114 11.16 10.76 -16.00
C ILE A 114 10.38 10.60 -14.70
N SER A 115 10.40 11.61 -13.83
CA SER A 115 9.68 11.58 -12.55
C SER A 115 8.17 11.55 -12.75
N ASP A 116 7.66 12.30 -13.72
CA ASP A 116 6.25 12.28 -14.12
C ASP A 116 5.80 10.87 -14.54
N SER A 117 6.58 10.24 -15.43
CA SER A 117 6.32 8.87 -15.89
C SER A 117 6.33 7.86 -14.74
N ILE A 118 7.35 7.91 -13.86
CA ILE A 118 7.42 7.05 -12.67
C ILE A 118 6.19 7.25 -11.79
N SER A 119 5.79 8.51 -11.57
CA SER A 119 4.62 8.83 -10.76
C SER A 119 3.34 8.22 -11.33
N LEU A 120 3.11 8.39 -12.64
CA LEU A 120 1.92 7.93 -13.33
C LEU A 120 1.81 6.39 -13.35
N PHE A 121 2.88 5.69 -13.74
CA PHE A 121 2.88 4.23 -13.77
C PHE A 121 2.76 3.62 -12.38
N SER A 122 3.41 4.22 -11.38
CA SER A 122 3.32 3.77 -10.00
C SER A 122 1.92 4.01 -9.41
N ALA A 123 1.30 5.17 -9.68
CA ALA A 123 -0.09 5.43 -9.27
C ALA A 123 -1.08 4.46 -9.93
N THR A 124 -0.91 4.18 -11.22
CA THR A 124 -1.77 3.25 -11.95
C THR A 124 -1.63 1.83 -11.38
N THR A 125 -0.39 1.41 -11.07
CA THR A 125 -0.14 0.13 -10.39
C THR A 125 -0.84 0.08 -9.03
N SER A 126 -0.79 1.18 -8.26
CA SER A 126 -1.48 1.30 -6.98
C SER A 126 -3.01 1.14 -7.13
N VAL A 127 -3.62 1.81 -8.11
CA VAL A 127 -5.05 1.66 -8.45
C VAL A 127 -5.40 0.21 -8.77
N LEU A 128 -4.60 -0.47 -9.59
CA LEU A 128 -4.86 -1.88 -9.95
C LEU A 128 -4.77 -2.81 -8.73
N MET A 129 -3.82 -2.58 -7.83
CA MET A 129 -3.68 -3.37 -6.61
C MET A 129 -4.89 -3.17 -5.67
N PHE A 130 -5.33 -1.93 -5.47
CA PHE A 130 -6.49 -1.63 -4.64
C PHE A 130 -7.82 -2.08 -5.27
N LEU A 131 -7.97 -1.94 -6.59
CA LEU A 131 -9.09 -2.54 -7.32
C LEU A 131 -9.11 -4.06 -7.13
N GLY A 132 -7.93 -4.69 -7.12
CA GLY A 132 -7.75 -6.10 -6.80
C GLY A 132 -8.15 -6.50 -5.37
N ILE A 133 -8.20 -5.55 -4.42
CA ILE A 133 -8.74 -5.76 -3.08
C ILE A 133 -10.27 -5.65 -3.11
N LEU A 134 -10.79 -4.60 -3.76
CA LEU A 134 -12.24 -4.34 -3.84
C LEU A 134 -13.01 -5.42 -4.62
N THR A 135 -12.39 -6.01 -5.64
CA THR A 135 -12.98 -7.06 -6.50
C THR A 135 -12.75 -8.48 -5.99
N SER A 136 -11.88 -8.68 -5.01
CA SER A 136 -11.60 -10.01 -4.48
C SER A 136 -12.82 -10.53 -3.70
N GLN A 137 -13.35 -11.69 -4.09
CA GLN A 137 -14.32 -12.42 -3.26
C GLN A 137 -13.61 -12.88 -1.97
N TYR A 138 -14.13 -12.45 -0.83
CA TYR A 138 -13.59 -12.74 0.50
C TYR A 138 -13.88 -14.20 0.87
N ALA A 139 -12.92 -15.07 0.59
CA ALA A 139 -12.88 -16.41 1.17
C ALA A 139 -11.83 -16.40 2.30
N GLU A 140 -12.21 -16.88 3.47
CA GLU A 140 -11.45 -16.87 4.73
C GLU A 140 -9.99 -17.34 4.57
N ASN A 141 -9.74 -18.32 3.69
CA ASN A 141 -8.40 -18.84 3.39
C ASN A 141 -7.54 -17.96 2.48
N LYS A 142 -8.11 -17.01 1.73
CA LYS A 142 -7.37 -16.08 0.83
C LYS A 142 -6.94 -14.79 1.55
N PHE A 143 -7.42 -14.58 2.77
CA PHE A 143 -7.12 -13.41 3.62
C PHE A 143 -5.65 -13.35 4.04
N LEU A 144 -4.98 -14.51 4.24
CA LEU A 144 -3.68 -14.59 4.88
C LEU A 144 -2.52 -13.89 4.16
N THR A 145 -2.50 -13.94 2.84
CA THR A 145 -1.30 -13.56 2.09
C THR A 145 -1.62 -12.67 0.92
N ARG A 146 -2.63 -12.99 0.11
CA ARG A 146 -2.91 -12.23 -1.12
C ARG A 146 -3.45 -10.82 -0.83
N LEU A 147 -4.32 -10.67 0.16
CA LEU A 147 -4.92 -9.38 0.52
C LEU A 147 -3.89 -8.42 1.16
N PRO A 148 -3.17 -8.80 2.24
CA PRO A 148 -2.09 -7.98 2.81
C PRO A 148 -1.01 -7.64 1.79
N THR A 149 -0.63 -8.58 0.92
CA THR A 149 0.39 -8.33 -0.11
C THR A 149 -0.08 -7.31 -1.14
N LYS A 150 -1.33 -7.40 -1.62
CA LYS A 150 -1.90 -6.37 -2.51
C LYS A 150 -1.96 -5.01 -1.82
N LEU A 151 -2.29 -4.96 -0.53
CA LEU A 151 -2.32 -3.72 0.23
C LEU A 151 -0.93 -3.09 0.37
N ILE A 152 0.08 -3.89 0.71
CA ILE A 152 1.49 -3.46 0.77
C ILE A 152 1.97 -2.95 -0.58
N LEU A 153 1.74 -3.72 -1.66
CA LEU A 153 2.12 -3.32 -3.02
C LEU A 153 1.40 -2.05 -3.46
N GLY A 154 0.11 -1.92 -3.15
CA GLY A 154 -0.68 -0.72 -3.46
C GLY A 154 -0.18 0.53 -2.74
N LEU A 155 0.04 0.44 -1.43
CA LEU A 155 0.52 1.57 -0.61
C LEU A 155 1.97 1.96 -0.92
N SER A 156 2.85 0.98 -1.19
CA SER A 156 4.24 1.27 -1.60
C SER A 156 4.31 1.92 -2.97
N ALA A 157 3.53 1.45 -3.95
CA ALA A 157 3.43 2.11 -5.25
C ALA A 157 2.84 3.53 -5.13
N LEU A 158 1.87 3.75 -4.23
CA LEU A 158 1.33 5.08 -3.96
C LEU A 158 2.40 6.02 -3.36
N PHE A 159 3.22 5.53 -2.44
CA PHE A 159 4.32 6.31 -1.86
C PHE A 159 5.35 6.74 -2.92
N ILE A 160 5.79 5.79 -3.76
CA ILE A 160 6.72 6.06 -4.86
C ILE A 160 6.12 7.12 -5.79
N SER A 161 4.82 7.02 -6.07
CA SER A 161 4.10 7.99 -6.90
C SER A 161 4.09 9.39 -6.30
N ILE A 162 3.74 9.53 -5.01
CA ILE A 162 3.74 10.83 -4.32
C ILE A 162 5.14 11.45 -4.31
N ALA A 163 6.18 10.66 -4.03
CA ALA A 163 7.55 11.13 -4.05
C ALA A 163 7.96 11.62 -5.45
N ALA A 164 7.70 10.82 -6.48
CA ALA A 164 8.00 11.17 -7.86
C ALA A 164 7.20 12.39 -8.35
N MET A 165 5.93 12.53 -7.97
CA MET A 165 5.11 13.71 -8.23
C MET A 165 5.71 14.98 -7.62
N MET A 166 6.20 14.92 -6.38
CA MET A 166 6.86 16.07 -5.75
C MET A 166 8.18 16.44 -6.44
N ILE A 167 8.96 15.44 -6.89
CA ILE A 167 10.19 15.69 -7.67
C ILE A 167 9.85 16.34 -9.02
N ALA A 168 8.84 15.82 -9.74
CA ALA A 168 8.37 16.40 -10.99
C ALA A 168 7.91 17.85 -10.79
N PHE A 169 7.13 18.12 -9.73
CA PHE A 169 6.68 19.47 -9.38
C PHE A 169 7.85 20.42 -9.11
N CYS A 170 8.86 19.99 -8.35
CA CYS A 170 10.06 20.79 -8.09
C CYS A 170 10.84 21.08 -9.38
N ALA A 171 11.00 20.08 -10.25
CA ALA A 171 11.68 20.24 -11.54
C ALA A 171 10.92 21.22 -12.46
N ALA A 172 9.60 21.08 -12.56
CA ALA A 172 8.75 21.98 -13.35
C ALA A 172 8.83 23.43 -12.84
N LEU A 173 8.79 23.64 -11.53
CA LEU A 173 8.95 24.97 -10.94
C LEU A 173 10.35 25.53 -11.14
N ALA A 174 11.40 24.70 -11.08
CA ALA A 174 12.77 25.13 -11.35
C ALA A 174 12.93 25.62 -12.81
N ILE A 175 12.32 24.92 -13.78
CA ILE A 175 12.29 25.33 -15.19
C ILE A 175 11.53 26.66 -15.33
N LEU A 176 10.35 26.77 -14.73
CA LEU A 176 9.51 27.97 -14.81
C LEU A 176 10.18 29.19 -14.15
N LEU A 177 10.90 28.98 -13.05
CA LEU A 177 11.56 30.01 -12.24
C LEU A 177 13.05 30.16 -12.58
N ASN A 178 13.52 29.72 -13.75
CA ASN A 178 14.93 29.71 -14.16
C ASN A 178 15.56 31.12 -14.36
N LYS A 179 15.03 32.17 -13.71
CA LYS A 179 15.57 33.52 -13.70
C LYS A 179 16.40 33.75 -12.43
N SER A 180 17.54 34.45 -12.54
CA SER A 180 18.52 34.57 -11.44
C SER A 180 17.97 35.14 -10.12
N SER A 181 16.89 35.93 -10.15
CA SER A 181 16.32 36.60 -8.96
C SER A 181 15.31 35.75 -8.17
N THR A 182 14.89 34.59 -8.66
CA THR A 182 13.84 33.75 -8.04
C THR A 182 14.36 32.56 -7.22
N LYS A 183 15.69 32.40 -7.10
CA LYS A 183 16.31 31.33 -6.30
C LYS A 183 15.93 31.36 -4.82
N VAL A 184 15.65 32.54 -4.26
CA VAL A 184 15.20 32.70 -2.87
C VAL A 184 13.80 32.08 -2.66
N VAL A 185 12.96 32.06 -3.70
CA VAL A 185 11.60 31.52 -3.65
C VAL A 185 11.58 29.98 -3.79
N MET A 186 12.61 29.38 -4.39
CA MET A 186 12.74 27.92 -4.53
C MET A 186 12.93 27.20 -3.18
N ILE A 187 13.67 27.80 -2.25
CA ILE A 187 13.98 27.20 -0.94
C ILE A 187 12.70 26.88 -0.13
N PRO A 188 11.76 27.82 0.10
CA PRO A 188 10.53 27.50 0.83
C PRO A 188 9.61 26.53 0.08
N ILE A 189 9.62 26.54 -1.26
CA ILE A 189 8.83 25.63 -2.08
C ILE A 189 9.32 24.19 -1.92
N ILE A 190 10.63 23.96 -1.97
CA ILE A 190 11.22 22.63 -1.76
C ILE A 190 10.92 22.13 -0.35
N LEU A 191 11.01 23.01 0.65
CA LEU A 191 10.65 22.68 2.03
C LEU A 191 9.18 22.24 2.13
N LEU A 192 8.28 22.96 1.46
CA LEU A 192 6.85 22.64 1.44
C LEU A 192 6.56 21.33 0.69
N ALA A 193 7.28 21.04 -0.40
CA ALA A 193 7.17 19.79 -1.16
C ALA A 193 7.62 18.56 -0.34
N CYS A 194 8.47 18.74 0.68
CA CYS A 194 8.84 17.65 1.59
C CYS A 194 7.71 17.29 2.57
N VAL A 195 6.76 18.19 2.83
CA VAL A 195 5.69 17.98 3.83
C VAL A 195 4.79 16.79 3.47
N PRO A 196 4.23 16.66 2.25
CA PRO A 196 3.43 15.50 1.88
C PRO A 196 4.20 14.18 1.94
N VAL A 197 5.47 14.17 1.50
CA VAL A 197 6.31 12.96 1.49
C VAL A 197 6.61 12.49 2.91
N THR A 198 7.00 13.42 3.79
CA THR A 198 7.30 13.12 5.20
C THR A 198 6.05 12.71 5.96
N LEU A 199 4.92 13.38 5.78
CA LEU A 199 3.64 12.98 6.38
C LEU A 199 3.21 11.58 5.94
N PHE A 200 3.30 11.28 4.64
CA PHE A 200 2.96 9.94 4.15
C PHE A 200 3.91 8.89 4.72
N ALA A 201 5.21 9.16 4.74
CA ALA A 201 6.18 8.26 5.35
C ALA A 201 5.87 8.01 6.84
N LEU A 202 5.60 9.06 7.62
CA LEU A 202 5.31 8.92 9.05
C LEU A 202 4.02 8.14 9.32
N LEU A 203 2.99 8.31 8.50
CA LEU A 203 1.69 7.66 8.72
C LEU A 203 1.64 6.24 8.14
N GLN A 204 2.17 6.01 6.95
CA GLN A 204 2.02 4.74 6.22
C GLN A 204 3.16 3.77 6.48
N PHE A 205 4.36 4.25 6.82
CA PHE A 205 5.49 3.36 7.09
C PHE A 205 5.27 2.45 8.31
N PRO A 206 4.78 2.94 9.48
CA PRO A 206 4.48 2.06 10.61
C PRO A 206 3.42 1.00 10.26
N LEU A 207 2.40 1.40 9.49
CA LEU A 207 1.34 0.50 9.03
C LEU A 207 1.90 -0.57 8.08
N LEU A 208 2.72 -0.18 7.10
CA LEU A 208 3.40 -1.11 6.19
C LEU A 208 4.31 -2.08 6.92
N VAL A 209 5.09 -1.59 7.89
CA VAL A 209 5.98 -2.42 8.71
C VAL A 209 5.18 -3.42 9.54
N ASN A 210 4.10 -2.97 10.19
CA ASN A 210 3.25 -3.85 11.00
C ASN A 210 2.59 -4.94 10.15
N ILE A 211 2.08 -4.61 8.96
CA ILE A 211 1.52 -5.62 8.04
C ILE A 211 2.63 -6.54 7.53
N PHE A 212 3.79 -6.01 7.14
CA PHE A 212 4.90 -6.81 6.63
C PHE A 212 5.43 -7.79 7.66
N ILE A 213 5.66 -7.35 8.90
CA ILE A 213 6.07 -8.23 10.01
C ILE A 213 4.96 -9.23 10.30
N SER A 214 3.70 -8.81 10.32
CA SER A 214 2.58 -9.73 10.51
C SER A 214 2.46 -10.76 9.37
N THR A 215 2.84 -10.43 8.12
CA THR A 215 2.69 -11.35 6.97
C THR A 215 3.90 -12.25 6.76
N TYR A 216 5.10 -11.70 6.92
CA TYR A 216 6.38 -12.32 6.55
C TYR A 216 7.33 -12.54 7.73
N GLY A 217 6.97 -12.10 8.93
CA GLY A 217 7.76 -12.29 10.14
C GLY A 217 7.95 -13.76 10.52
N PRO A 218 8.87 -14.05 11.46
CA PRO A 218 9.06 -15.40 11.97
C PRO A 218 7.75 -15.96 12.51
N GLY A 219 7.50 -17.25 12.26
CA GLY A 219 6.31 -17.95 12.75
C GLY A 219 6.21 -17.84 14.28
N ILE A 220 4.98 -17.93 14.81
CA ILE A 220 4.71 -17.80 16.26
C ILE A 220 5.51 -18.83 17.08
N PHE A 221 5.87 -19.96 16.48
CA PHE A 221 6.80 -20.91 17.04
C PHE A 221 8.16 -20.79 16.36
N ASP A 222 9.21 -20.63 17.17
CA ASP A 222 10.60 -20.64 16.71
C ASP A 222 10.98 -22.09 16.31
N ARG A 223 10.57 -22.50 15.11
CA ARG A 223 10.97 -23.79 14.50
C ARG A 223 11.61 -23.54 13.15
N ASN A 224 12.71 -24.24 12.91
CA ASN A 224 13.28 -24.48 11.59
C ASN A 224 12.33 -25.36 10.77
N ILE A 225 11.18 -24.82 10.33
CA ILE A 225 10.30 -25.50 9.38
C ILE A 225 10.84 -25.18 7.98
N GLN A 226 11.23 -26.22 7.23
CA GLN A 226 11.59 -26.07 5.82
C GLN A 226 10.42 -25.37 5.09
N ARG A 227 10.72 -24.24 4.44
CA ARG A 227 9.77 -23.52 3.60
C ARG A 227 9.34 -24.45 2.46
N TRP A 228 8.05 -24.76 2.41
CA TRP A 228 7.44 -25.49 1.29
C TRP A 228 7.35 -24.52 0.10
N TYR A 229 8.13 -24.82 -0.95
CA TYR A 229 8.03 -24.20 -2.27
C TYR A 229 6.90 -24.85 -3.07
#